data_AF-A0A352B266-F1
#
_entry.id   AF-A0A352B266-F1
#
_cell.length_a   1.000
_cell.length_b   1.000
_cell.length_c   1.000
_cell.angle_alpha   90.00
_cell.angle_beta   90.00
_cell.angle_gamma   90.00
#
_symmetry.space_group_name_H-M   'P 1'
#
loop_
_entity.id
_entity.type
_entity.pdbx_description
1 polymer ?
#
loop_
_entity_poly.entity_id
_entity_poly.type
_entity_poly.pdbx_seq_one_letter_code
_entity_poly.pdbx_strand_id
1 'polypeptide(L)'
;MKLQALRGFNPWVLIFVGMSLFHLWRGSLEDILIFGIAAIVILTQVFGLTTVGFKQQPKFGVIPIWSVVIISGLVMFFAERHGAWNWFVMLMFIPIGIALIFYRDAPTQEVPKFQVLRSRWVWAIWALGFGLTEMVAYLGSKIYDDLETFPTISSLMDPVIDTPIGRAAFVIFWLASGAYLFGLRRR
;
A
#
# COMPACT_ATOMS: atom_id res chain seq x y z
N MET A 1 -23.04 21.30 9.88
CA MET A 1 -23.01 19.85 9.58
C MET A 1 -22.35 19.47 8.26
N LYS A 2 -22.71 20.06 7.10
CA LYS A 2 -22.18 19.62 5.78
C LYS A 2 -20.64 19.75 5.61
N LEU A 3 -19.99 20.75 6.22
CA LEU A 3 -18.52 20.94 6.12
C LEU A 3 -17.71 20.00 7.03
N GLN A 4 -18.29 19.51 8.13
CA GLN A 4 -17.60 18.58 9.05
C GLN A 4 -17.57 17.15 8.49
N ALA A 5 -18.62 16.72 7.80
CA ALA A 5 -18.66 15.43 7.12
C ALA A 5 -17.56 15.32 6.02
N LEU A 6 -17.35 16.39 5.24
CA LEU A 6 -16.26 16.45 4.25
C LEU A 6 -14.86 16.50 4.86
N ARG A 7 -14.72 17.01 6.11
CA ARG A 7 -13.44 17.00 6.85
C ARG A 7 -13.11 15.63 7.46
N GLY A 8 -14.13 14.83 7.77
CA GLY A 8 -13.97 13.47 8.30
C GLY A 8 -13.85 12.38 7.24
N PHE A 9 -14.22 12.68 5.99
CA PHE A 9 -14.14 11.71 4.91
C PHE A 9 -12.69 11.40 4.52
N ASN A 10 -12.31 10.13 4.58
CA ASN A 10 -11.02 9.65 4.11
C ASN A 10 -11.17 9.14 2.66
N PRO A 11 -10.67 9.88 1.64
CA PRO A 11 -10.86 9.50 0.24
C PRO A 11 -10.20 8.16 -0.12
N TRP A 12 -9.25 7.70 0.70
CA TRP A 12 -8.66 6.37 0.56
C TRP A 12 -9.67 5.22 0.70
N VAL A 13 -10.79 5.42 1.41
CA VAL A 13 -11.88 4.44 1.46
C VAL A 13 -12.37 4.11 0.06
N LEU A 14 -12.61 5.14 -0.76
CA LEU A 14 -13.10 4.96 -2.13
C LEU A 14 -12.08 4.22 -2.99
N ILE A 15 -10.80 4.51 -2.80
CA ILE A 15 -9.71 3.88 -3.55
C ILE A 15 -9.62 2.40 -3.20
N PHE A 16 -9.51 2.04 -1.91
CA PHE A 16 -9.39 0.64 -1.50
C PHE A 16 -10.64 -0.18 -1.84
N VAL A 17 -11.84 0.37 -1.61
CA VAL A 17 -13.10 -0.30 -2.00
C VAL A 17 -13.20 -0.44 -3.52
N GLY A 18 -12.90 0.63 -4.27
CA GLY A 18 -12.93 0.61 -5.73
C GLY A 18 -11.96 -0.41 -6.31
N MET A 19 -10.71 -0.44 -5.82
CA MET A 19 -9.71 -1.43 -6.23
C MET A 19 -10.15 -2.84 -5.87
N SER A 20 -10.66 -3.07 -4.66
CA SER A 20 -11.15 -4.40 -4.26
C SER A 20 -12.27 -4.90 -5.18
N LEU A 21 -13.23 -4.04 -5.55
CA LEU A 21 -14.30 -4.38 -6.49
C LEU A 21 -13.77 -4.61 -7.91
N PHE A 22 -12.83 -3.79 -8.37
CA PHE A 22 -12.18 -3.98 -9.67
C PHE A 22 -11.46 -5.33 -9.76
N HIS A 23 -10.69 -5.68 -8.73
CA HIS A 23 -9.99 -6.96 -8.69
C HIS A 23 -10.93 -8.15 -8.49
N LEU A 24 -12.06 -7.96 -7.81
CA LEU A 24 -13.14 -8.95 -7.73
C LEU A 24 -13.71 -9.25 -9.12
N TRP A 25 -13.95 -8.21 -9.91
CA TRP A 25 -14.41 -8.37 -11.29
C TRP A 25 -13.33 -8.99 -12.20
N ARG A 26 -12.05 -8.65 -12.00
CA ARG A 26 -10.90 -9.24 -12.71
C ARG A 26 -10.63 -10.70 -12.32
N GLY A 27 -11.09 -11.15 -11.15
CA GLY A 27 -10.80 -12.49 -10.63
C GLY A 27 -9.41 -12.64 -10.01
N SER A 28 -8.78 -11.56 -9.54
CA SER A 28 -7.44 -11.60 -8.90
C SER A 28 -7.55 -11.79 -7.39
N LEU A 29 -7.42 -13.03 -6.90
CA LEU A 29 -7.60 -13.34 -5.47
C LEU A 29 -6.64 -12.57 -4.55
N GLU A 30 -5.35 -12.50 -4.92
CA GLU A 30 -4.33 -11.84 -4.10
C GLU A 30 -4.65 -10.35 -3.89
N ASP A 31 -4.99 -9.66 -4.97
CA ASP A 31 -5.35 -8.24 -4.92
C ASP A 31 -6.67 -8.01 -4.17
N ILE A 32 -7.66 -8.89 -4.36
CA ILE A 32 -8.94 -8.82 -3.62
C ILE A 32 -8.66 -8.86 -2.11
N LEU A 33 -7.79 -9.77 -1.66
CA LEU A 33 -7.45 -9.90 -0.25
C LEU A 33 -6.69 -8.65 0.24
N ILE A 34 -5.68 -8.18 -0.49
CA ILE A 34 -4.87 -7.02 -0.08
C ILE A 34 -5.75 -5.75 0.01
N PHE A 35 -6.43 -5.39 -1.08
CA PHE A 35 -7.24 -4.16 -1.11
C PHE A 35 -8.52 -4.28 -0.27
N GLY A 36 -9.13 -5.46 -0.22
CA GLY A 36 -10.34 -5.72 0.57
C GLY A 36 -10.08 -5.67 2.07
N ILE A 37 -9.02 -6.31 2.56
CA ILE A 37 -8.63 -6.24 3.98
C ILE A 37 -8.28 -4.79 4.35
N ALA A 38 -7.50 -4.09 3.51
CA ALA A 38 -7.18 -2.68 3.74
C ALA A 38 -8.44 -1.78 3.78
N ALA A 39 -9.40 -2.02 2.88
CA ALA A 39 -10.68 -1.32 2.88
C ALA A 39 -11.45 -1.56 4.18
N ILE A 40 -11.55 -2.81 4.64
CA ILE A 40 -12.20 -3.16 5.92
C ILE A 40 -11.51 -2.44 7.08
N VAL A 41 -10.17 -2.50 7.17
CA VAL A 41 -9.42 -1.83 8.24
C VAL A 41 -9.70 -0.34 8.27
N ILE A 42 -9.62 0.36 7.13
CA ILE A 42 -9.89 1.80 7.07
C ILE A 42 -11.36 2.10 7.41
N LEU A 43 -12.31 1.29 6.96
CA LEU A 43 -13.73 1.46 7.30
C LEU A 43 -13.94 1.32 8.82
N THR A 44 -13.31 0.34 9.48
CA THR A 44 -13.39 0.23 10.94
C THR A 44 -12.87 1.48 11.66
N GLN A 45 -11.82 2.12 11.14
CA GLN A 45 -11.29 3.36 11.68
C GLN A 45 -12.22 4.55 11.44
N VAL A 46 -12.80 4.65 10.23
CA VAL A 46 -13.74 5.72 9.86
C VAL A 46 -15.02 5.66 10.69
N PHE A 47 -15.53 4.46 10.96
CA PHE A 47 -16.71 4.25 11.81
C PHE A 47 -16.40 4.23 13.30
N GLY A 48 -15.13 4.38 13.71
CA GLY A 48 -14.73 4.40 15.12
C GLY A 48 -14.83 3.04 15.82
N LEU A 49 -14.84 1.94 15.07
CA LEU A 49 -14.91 0.57 15.57
C LEU A 49 -13.54 0.03 16.03
N THR A 50 -12.44 0.69 15.64
CA THR A 50 -11.08 0.29 16.05
C THR A 50 -10.82 0.68 17.50
N THR A 51 -10.97 -0.27 18.43
CA THR A 51 -10.77 -0.07 19.88
C THR A 51 -9.42 -0.58 20.40
N VAL A 52 -8.73 -1.41 19.61
CA VAL A 52 -7.47 -2.06 19.97
C VAL A 52 -6.32 -1.41 19.19
N GLY A 53 -5.21 -1.13 19.86
CA GLY A 53 -4.00 -0.63 19.23
C GLY A 53 -2.86 -0.39 20.23
N PHE A 54 -1.63 -0.34 19.71
CA PHE A 54 -0.45 0.01 20.49
C PHE A 54 -0.54 1.45 20.99
N LYS A 55 -0.11 1.69 22.23
CA LYS A 55 -0.17 3.02 22.88
C LYS A 55 0.90 4.00 22.38
N GLN A 56 1.96 3.49 21.76
CA GLN A 56 3.09 4.29 21.30
C GLN A 56 3.54 3.77 19.95
N GLN A 57 3.96 4.70 19.09
CA GLN A 57 4.51 4.36 17.80
C GLN A 57 5.83 3.61 18.00
N PRO A 58 6.03 2.46 17.35
CA PRO A 58 7.34 1.83 17.31
C PRO A 58 8.37 2.78 16.70
N LYS A 59 9.42 3.10 17.46
CA LYS A 59 10.55 3.91 16.98
C LYS A 59 11.82 3.08 17.03
N PHE A 60 12.54 3.05 15.92
CA PHE A 60 13.75 2.27 15.76
C PHE A 60 14.95 3.17 15.44
N GLY A 61 16.14 2.68 15.78
CA GLY A 61 17.38 3.28 15.31
C GLY A 61 17.52 3.16 13.79
N VAL A 62 18.32 4.03 13.19
CA VAL A 62 18.59 4.03 11.73
C VAL A 62 19.18 2.70 11.28
N ILE A 63 20.09 2.13 12.08
CA ILE A 63 20.79 0.88 11.74
C ILE A 63 19.82 -0.31 11.61
N PRO A 64 18.94 -0.63 12.60
CA PRO A 64 17.94 -1.68 12.43
C PRO A 64 17.03 -1.50 11.20
N ILE A 65 16.57 -0.28 10.92
CA ILE A 65 15.70 0.01 9.77
C ILE A 65 16.43 -0.34 8.47
N TRP A 66 17.63 0.21 8.27
CA TRP A 66 18.40 -0.08 7.06
C TRP A 66 18.87 -1.53 6.98
N SER A 67 19.11 -2.19 8.11
CA SER A 67 19.43 -3.62 8.12
C SER A 67 18.27 -4.43 7.53
N VAL A 68 17.03 -4.19 7.96
CA VAL A 68 15.85 -4.87 7.40
C VAL A 68 15.69 -4.53 5.92
N VAL A 69 15.82 -3.26 5.52
CA VAL A 69 15.70 -2.83 4.12
C VAL A 69 16.73 -3.53 3.22
N ILE A 70 18.01 -3.50 3.60
CA ILE A 70 19.10 -4.06 2.80
C ILE A 70 19.06 -5.59 2.81
N ILE A 71 18.83 -6.24 3.95
CA ILE A 71 18.69 -7.70 4.01
C ILE A 71 17.54 -8.17 3.13
N SER A 72 16.40 -7.48 3.17
CA SER A 72 15.25 -7.81 2.32
C SER A 72 15.59 -7.64 0.84
N GLY A 73 16.28 -6.56 0.47
CA GLY A 73 16.78 -6.35 -0.89
C GLY A 73 17.74 -7.45 -1.34
N LEU A 74 18.66 -7.88 -0.48
CA LEU A 74 19.60 -8.98 -0.76
C LEU A 74 18.88 -10.32 -0.94
N VAL A 75 17.91 -10.65 -0.08
CA VAL A 75 17.09 -11.85 -0.26
C VAL A 75 16.34 -11.77 -1.60
N MET A 76 15.78 -10.61 -1.93
CA MET A 76 15.12 -10.38 -3.21
C MET A 76 16.07 -10.35 -4.39
N PHE A 77 17.38 -10.21 -4.20
CA PHE A 77 18.34 -10.33 -5.28
C PHE A 77 18.68 -11.81 -5.53
N PHE A 78 18.96 -12.58 -4.48
CA PHE A 78 19.46 -13.95 -4.62
C PHE A 78 18.37 -15.04 -4.67
N ALA A 79 17.19 -14.79 -4.10
CA ALA A 79 16.12 -15.79 -4.08
C ALA A 79 15.45 -15.94 -5.46
N GLU A 80 14.91 -17.13 -5.73
CA GLU A 80 14.06 -17.34 -6.91
C GLU A 80 12.76 -16.52 -6.80
N ARG A 81 12.24 -16.05 -7.94
CA ARG A 81 10.93 -15.38 -7.98
C ARG A 81 9.87 -16.42 -7.62
N HIS A 82 8.96 -16.06 -6.72
CA HIS A 82 7.95 -16.97 -6.16
C HIS A 82 8.52 -18.16 -5.37
N GLY A 83 9.83 -18.18 -5.09
CA GLY A 83 10.44 -19.18 -4.22
C GLY A 83 10.08 -18.98 -2.74
N ALA A 84 10.32 -20.00 -1.92
CA ALA A 84 9.96 -20.00 -0.49
C ALA A 84 10.53 -18.79 0.29
N TRP A 85 11.78 -18.40 0.00
CA TRP A 85 12.42 -17.26 0.66
C TRP A 85 11.82 -15.91 0.28
N ASN A 86 11.36 -15.78 -0.97
CA ASN A 86 10.66 -14.59 -1.43
C ASN A 86 9.34 -14.44 -0.66
N TRP A 87 8.54 -15.51 -0.64
CA TRP A 87 7.29 -15.56 0.13
C TRP A 87 7.51 -15.30 1.61
N PHE A 88 8.53 -15.91 2.22
CA PHE A 88 8.85 -15.71 3.62
C PHE A 88 9.08 -14.22 3.95
N VAL A 89 9.91 -13.52 3.18
CA VAL A 89 10.17 -12.09 3.40
C VAL A 89 8.90 -11.26 3.20
N MET A 90 8.13 -11.51 2.15
CA MET A 90 6.89 -10.76 1.88
C MET A 90 5.85 -10.96 3.00
N LEU A 91 5.69 -12.19 3.48
CA LEU A 91 4.76 -12.51 4.57
C LEU A 91 5.22 -11.91 5.91
N MET A 92 6.54 -11.80 6.16
CA MET A 92 7.07 -11.15 7.37
C MET A 92 6.75 -9.65 7.43
N PHE A 93 6.48 -8.98 6.31
CA PHE A 93 6.04 -7.59 6.32
C PHE A 93 4.58 -7.40 6.74
N ILE A 94 3.75 -8.44 6.68
CA ILE A 94 2.34 -8.36 7.13
C ILE A 94 2.26 -8.03 8.62
N PRO A 95 2.85 -8.80 9.56
CA PRO A 95 2.77 -8.48 10.99
C PRO A 95 3.45 -7.15 11.32
N ILE A 96 4.53 -6.79 10.60
CA ILE A 96 5.19 -5.48 10.75
C ILE A 96 4.22 -4.36 10.35
N GLY A 97 3.58 -4.46 9.18
CA GLY A 97 2.59 -3.51 8.70
C GLY A 97 1.41 -3.36 9.67
N ILE A 98 0.87 -4.47 10.17
CA ILE A 98 -0.18 -4.47 11.20
C ILE A 98 0.27 -3.70 12.44
N ALA A 99 1.48 -3.97 12.95
CA ALA A 99 2.00 -3.29 14.13
C ALA A 99 2.15 -1.77 13.93
N LEU A 100 2.50 -1.34 12.71
CA LEU A 100 2.63 0.08 12.37
C LEU A 100 1.29 0.78 12.12
N ILE A 101 0.30 0.07 11.56
CA ILE A 101 -1.04 0.61 11.27
C ILE A 101 -1.90 0.68 12.54
N PHE A 102 -1.80 -0.30 13.43
CA PHE A 102 -2.59 -0.41 14.66
C PHE A 102 -1.94 0.31 15.84
N TYR A 103 -1.29 1.44 15.60
CA TYR A 103 -0.84 2.35 16.65
C TYR A 103 -1.85 3.50 16.81
N ARG A 104 -2.17 3.85 18.06
CA ARG A 104 -3.10 4.94 18.40
C ARG A 104 -2.36 6.10 19.06
N ASP A 105 -2.03 7.14 18.28
CA ASP A 105 -1.41 8.39 18.75
C ASP A 105 -2.23 9.11 19.83
N ALA A 106 -3.56 9.12 19.68
CA ALA A 106 -4.48 9.85 20.53
C ALA A 106 -5.82 9.11 20.69
N PRO A 107 -6.52 9.25 21.83
CA PRO A 107 -7.82 8.61 22.04
C PRO A 107 -8.90 9.05 21.04
N THR A 108 -8.74 10.23 20.43
CA THR A 108 -9.58 10.77 19.36
C THR A 108 -8.69 11.35 18.27
N GLN A 109 -9.00 11.12 16.99
CA GLN A 109 -8.25 11.75 15.90
C GLN A 109 -8.35 13.28 16.00
N GLU A 110 -7.19 13.95 16.03
CA GLU A 110 -7.16 15.40 15.97
C GLU A 110 -7.73 15.89 14.63
N VAL A 111 -8.36 17.08 14.66
CA VAL A 111 -8.84 17.71 13.42
C VAL A 111 -7.64 17.90 12.48
N PRO A 112 -7.64 17.30 11.27
CA PRO A 112 -6.47 17.34 10.41
C PRO A 112 -6.09 18.77 10.04
N LYS A 113 -4.80 19.11 10.15
CA LYS A 113 -4.27 20.38 9.64
C LYS A 113 -4.51 20.48 8.13
N PHE A 114 -4.59 21.70 7.61
CA PHE A 114 -4.79 21.94 6.17
C PHE A 114 -3.77 21.20 5.29
N GLN A 115 -2.51 21.13 5.73
CA GLN A 115 -1.44 20.38 5.04
C GLN A 115 -1.73 18.88 4.94
N VAL A 116 -2.31 18.29 5.99
CA VAL A 116 -2.70 16.87 6.02
C VAL A 116 -3.88 16.63 5.07
N LEU A 117 -4.87 17.51 5.09
CA LEU A 117 -6.01 17.43 4.17
C LEU A 117 -5.58 17.56 2.71
N ARG A 118 -4.72 18.54 2.39
CA ARG A 118 -4.17 18.71 1.04
C ARG A 118 -3.41 17.46 0.59
N SER A 119 -2.55 16.92 1.46
CA SER A 119 -1.79 15.71 1.15
C SER A 119 -2.70 14.52 0.90
N ARG A 120 -3.73 14.30 1.73
CA ARG A 120 -4.72 13.23 1.53
C ARG A 120 -5.36 13.29 0.15
N TRP A 121 -5.76 14.48 -0.29
CA TRP A 121 -6.39 14.65 -1.60
C TRP A 121 -5.41 14.52 -2.76
N VAL A 122 -4.19 15.06 -2.65
CA VAL A 122 -3.16 14.91 -3.70
C VAL A 122 -2.85 13.44 -3.93
N TRP A 123 -2.61 12.69 -2.86
CA TRP A 123 -2.36 11.25 -2.96
C TRP A 123 -3.57 10.47 -3.43
N ALA A 124 -4.79 10.87 -3.03
CA ALA A 124 -6.00 10.20 -3.49
C ALA A 124 -6.26 10.42 -4.99
N ILE A 125 -6.08 11.64 -5.49
CA ILE A 125 -6.19 11.96 -6.92
C ILE A 125 -5.12 11.19 -7.71
N TRP A 126 -3.90 11.14 -7.18
CA TRP A 126 -2.82 10.38 -7.80
C TRP A 126 -3.15 8.89 -7.90
N ALA A 127 -3.56 8.27 -6.80
CA ALA A 127 -3.95 6.86 -6.78
C ALA A 127 -5.16 6.56 -7.67
N LEU A 128 -6.16 7.45 -7.69
CA LEU A 128 -7.32 7.33 -8.58
C LEU A 128 -6.90 7.42 -10.04
N GLY A 129 -6.00 8.34 -10.39
CA GLY A 129 -5.46 8.47 -11.74
C GLY A 129 -4.78 7.17 -12.21
N PHE A 130 -3.88 6.63 -11.40
CA PHE A 130 -3.21 5.35 -11.69
C PHE A 130 -4.19 4.18 -11.79
N GLY A 131 -5.15 4.07 -10.87
CA GLY A 131 -6.18 3.01 -10.89
C GLY A 131 -7.08 3.10 -12.12
N LEU A 132 -7.49 4.31 -12.53
CA LEU A 132 -8.27 4.51 -13.75
C LEU A 132 -7.47 4.18 -15.00
N THR A 133 -6.20 4.56 -15.07
CA THR A 133 -5.31 4.18 -16.19
C THR A 133 -5.17 2.66 -16.28
N GLU A 134 -4.92 1.96 -15.17
CA GLU A 134 -4.86 0.49 -15.12
C GLU A 134 -6.19 -0.13 -15.57
N MET A 135 -7.32 0.40 -15.12
CA MET A 135 -8.65 -0.07 -15.49
C MET A 135 -8.93 0.09 -16.99
N VAL A 136 -8.60 1.25 -17.57
CA VAL A 136 -8.77 1.52 -19.00
C VAL A 136 -7.87 0.62 -19.84
N ALA A 137 -6.60 0.45 -19.46
CA ALA A 137 -5.67 -0.47 -20.13
C ALA A 137 -6.18 -1.91 -20.06
N TYR A 138 -6.59 -2.37 -18.88
CA TYR A 138 -7.13 -3.71 -18.70
C TYR A 138 -8.40 -3.94 -19.54
N LEU A 139 -9.35 -2.99 -19.53
CA LEU A 139 -10.55 -3.06 -20.35
C LEU A 139 -10.22 -3.11 -21.84
N GLY A 140 -9.33 -2.23 -22.32
CA GLY A 140 -8.86 -2.24 -23.71
C GLY A 140 -8.26 -3.59 -24.08
N SER A 141 -7.37 -4.13 -23.24
CA SER A 141 -6.74 -5.43 -23.47
C SER A 141 -7.74 -6.58 -23.56
N LYS A 142 -8.87 -6.52 -22.84
CA LYS A 142 -9.91 -7.56 -22.86
C LYS A 142 -10.91 -7.40 -23.99
N ILE A 143 -11.22 -6.17 -24.41
CA ILE A 143 -12.14 -5.90 -25.52
C ILE A 143 -11.48 -6.24 -26.86
N TYR A 144 -10.20 -5.90 -27.02
CA TYR A 144 -9.46 -6.09 -28.26
C TYR A 144 -8.57 -7.33 -28.27
N ASP A 145 -8.50 -8.06 -27.15
CA ASP A 145 -7.59 -9.20 -26.94
C ASP A 145 -6.12 -8.87 -27.26
N ASP A 146 -5.71 -7.65 -26.90
CA ASP A 146 -4.41 -7.08 -27.24
C ASP A 146 -3.78 -6.38 -26.03
N LEU A 147 -2.82 -7.06 -25.40
CA LEU A 147 -2.05 -6.54 -24.27
C LEU A 147 -0.83 -5.72 -24.70
N GLU A 148 -0.43 -5.78 -25.97
CA GLU A 148 0.71 -5.00 -26.48
C GLU A 148 0.31 -3.55 -26.75
N THR A 149 -0.87 -3.34 -27.35
CA THR A 149 -1.42 -2.01 -27.60
C THR A 149 -2.03 -1.39 -26.34
N PHE A 150 -2.58 -2.23 -25.45
CA PHE A 150 -3.17 -1.80 -24.17
C PHE A 150 -2.46 -2.40 -22.96
N PRO A 151 -1.15 -2.13 -22.76
CA PRO A 151 -0.40 -2.73 -21.69
C PRO A 151 -0.84 -2.12 -20.36
N THR A 152 -1.16 -2.99 -19.42
CA THR A 152 -1.37 -2.59 -18.02
C THR A 152 -0.06 -2.12 -17.38
N ILE A 153 -0.13 -1.26 -16.38
CA ILE A 153 1.04 -0.81 -15.62
C ILE A 153 1.72 -2.04 -14.98
N SER A 154 0.94 -2.98 -14.48
CA SER A 154 1.44 -4.25 -13.96
C SER A 154 2.25 -5.03 -15.01
N SER A 155 1.72 -5.23 -16.22
CA SER A 155 2.45 -5.91 -17.30
C SER A 155 3.68 -5.15 -17.80
N LEU A 156 3.69 -3.82 -17.73
CA LEU A 156 4.89 -3.02 -18.05
C LEU A 156 5.98 -3.17 -16.98
N MET A 157 5.58 -3.39 -15.73
CA MET A 157 6.51 -3.54 -14.60
C MET A 157 7.08 -4.95 -14.50
N ASP A 158 6.37 -5.97 -14.97
CA ASP A 158 6.78 -7.38 -14.88
C ASP A 158 8.22 -7.60 -15.40
N PRO A 159 8.60 -7.21 -16.63
CA PRO A 159 9.97 -7.44 -17.12
C PRO A 159 11.06 -6.82 -16.23
N VAL A 160 10.75 -5.72 -15.56
CA VAL A 160 11.69 -5.07 -14.64
C VAL A 160 11.79 -5.87 -13.35
N ILE A 161 10.66 -6.24 -12.75
CA ILE A 161 10.57 -6.98 -11.48
C ILE A 161 11.04 -8.43 -11.62
N ASP A 162 11.03 -8.97 -12.84
CA ASP A 162 11.50 -10.32 -13.13
C ASP A 162 13.02 -10.44 -13.01
N THR A 163 13.73 -9.32 -13.15
CA THR A 163 15.16 -9.29 -12.94
C THR A 163 15.51 -9.26 -11.44
N PRO A 164 16.56 -9.99 -11.01
CA PRO A 164 17.08 -9.93 -9.65
C PRO A 164 17.33 -8.49 -9.15
N ILE A 165 17.91 -7.66 -10.02
CA ILE A 165 18.22 -6.26 -9.72
C ILE A 165 16.94 -5.45 -9.55
N GLY A 166 16.00 -5.55 -10.49
CA GLY A 166 14.77 -4.76 -10.46
C GLY A 166 13.91 -5.09 -9.25
N ARG A 167 13.78 -6.37 -8.89
CA ARG A 167 13.07 -6.78 -7.66
C ARG A 167 13.73 -6.27 -6.39
N ALA A 168 15.06 -6.40 -6.28
CA ALA A 168 15.79 -5.92 -5.12
C ALA A 168 15.68 -4.40 -4.96
N ALA A 169 15.87 -3.66 -6.06
CA ALA A 169 15.73 -2.21 -6.08
C ALA A 169 14.30 -1.79 -5.69
N PHE A 170 13.29 -2.41 -6.29
CA PHE A 170 11.89 -2.14 -5.98
C PHE A 170 11.59 -2.30 -4.49
N VAL A 171 11.99 -3.43 -3.89
CA VAL A 171 11.75 -3.69 -2.46
C VAL A 171 12.53 -2.71 -1.57
N ILE A 172 13.77 -2.37 -1.90
CA ILE A 172 14.55 -1.37 -1.16
C ILE A 172 13.86 -0.01 -1.18
N PHE A 173 13.46 0.47 -2.36
CA PHE A 173 12.77 1.76 -2.49
C PHE A 173 11.42 1.75 -1.80
N TRP A 174 10.67 0.65 -1.90
CA TRP A 174 9.37 0.50 -1.26
C TRP A 174 9.46 0.55 0.26
N LEU A 175 10.36 -0.24 0.85
CA LEU A 175 10.54 -0.30 2.30
C LEU A 175 11.14 0.99 2.86
N ALA A 176 12.10 1.59 2.16
CA ALA A 176 12.68 2.87 2.57
C ALA A 176 11.62 4.00 2.55
N SER A 177 10.80 4.05 1.50
CA SER A 177 9.69 5.01 1.39
C SER A 177 8.66 4.78 2.51
N GLY A 178 8.30 3.53 2.77
CA GLY A 178 7.42 3.18 3.89
C GLY A 178 7.98 3.63 5.24
N ALA A 179 9.24 3.28 5.55
CA ALA A 179 9.88 3.67 6.80
C ALA A 179 9.96 5.19 6.99
N TYR A 180 10.18 5.93 5.89
CA TYR A 180 10.18 7.39 5.89
C TYR A 180 8.77 7.97 6.12
N LEU A 181 7.77 7.50 5.37
CA LEU A 181 6.38 7.97 5.46
C LEU A 181 5.74 7.64 6.82
N PHE A 182 6.05 6.49 7.40
CA PHE A 182 5.64 6.13 8.75
C PHE A 182 6.42 6.87 9.83
N GLY A 183 7.55 7.52 9.52
CA GLY A 183 8.33 8.25 10.52
C GLY A 183 8.96 7.37 11.60
N LEU A 184 9.35 6.13 11.26
CA LEU A 184 9.85 5.12 12.21
C LEU A 184 11.19 5.48 12.88
N ARG A 185 11.91 6.42 12.29
CA ARG A 185 13.24 6.82 12.77
C ARG A 185 13.13 7.55 14.11
N ARG A 186 13.80 7.01 15.13
CA ARG A 186 14.05 7.73 16.38
C ARG A 186 14.90 8.97 16.09
N ARG A 187 14.46 10.14 16.53
CA ARG A 187 15.24 11.37 16.52
C ARG A 187 16.35 11.29 17.57
#